data_AF-A0AAU0R535-F1
#
_entry.id   AF-A0AAU0R535-F1
#
_cell.length_a   1.000
_cell.length_b   1.000
_cell.length_c   1.000
_cell.angle_alpha   90.00
_cell.angle_beta   90.00
_cell.angle_gamma   90.00
#
_symmetry.space_group_name_H-M   'P 1'
#
loop_
_entity.id
_entity.type
_entity.pdbx_description
1 polymer ?
#
loop_
_entity_poly.entity_id
_entity_poly.type
_entity_poly.pdbx_seq_one_letter_code
_entity_poly.pdbx_strand_id
1 'polypeptide(L)'
;MNSKTKKTSHSRYSSEEIIILLEQFDRNNVSMKTFCADKGISQATFFNWRKRYLNRRVNNSSFIELIPSAPDVEVPQSTGCLFAEFRGIRIYQPVSAAYLKALIS
;
A
#
# COMPACT_ATOMS: atom_id res chain seq x y z
N MET A 1 -47.87 -8.02 -28.27
CA MET A 1 -47.06 -6.82 -27.91
C MET A 1 -46.37 -7.12 -26.58
N ASN A 2 -45.05 -7.33 -26.59
CA ASN A 2 -44.30 -7.81 -25.43
C ASN A 2 -43.78 -6.62 -24.59
N SER A 3 -44.38 -6.39 -23.42
CA SER A 3 -43.94 -5.37 -22.46
C SER A 3 -42.72 -5.86 -21.68
N LYS A 4 -41.53 -5.39 -22.04
CA LYS A 4 -40.30 -5.59 -21.24
C LYS A 4 -40.39 -4.72 -19.98
N THR A 5 -40.76 -5.31 -18.84
CA THR A 5 -40.67 -4.68 -17.53
C THR A 5 -39.21 -4.55 -17.10
N LYS A 6 -38.69 -3.32 -17.05
CA LYS A 6 -37.35 -3.02 -16.50
C LYS A 6 -37.41 -3.20 -14.98
N LYS A 7 -36.94 -4.34 -14.46
CA LYS A 7 -36.74 -4.54 -13.00
C LYS A 7 -35.61 -3.61 -12.53
N THR A 8 -35.96 -2.50 -11.89
CA THR A 8 -35.02 -1.67 -11.15
C THR A 8 -34.63 -2.43 -9.88
N SER A 9 -33.48 -3.10 -9.92
CA SER A 9 -32.91 -3.77 -8.75
C SER A 9 -32.54 -2.70 -7.70
N HIS A 10 -33.44 -2.42 -6.77
CA HIS A 10 -33.09 -1.64 -5.59
C HIS A 10 -32.02 -2.40 -4.80
N SER A 11 -30.87 -1.78 -4.58
CA SER A 11 -29.83 -2.34 -3.72
C SER A 11 -30.42 -2.55 -2.33
N ARG A 12 -30.25 -3.75 -1.76
CA ARG A 12 -30.71 -4.08 -0.40
C ARG A 12 -30.01 -3.27 0.69
N TYR A 13 -28.89 -2.65 0.36
CA TYR A 13 -28.08 -1.85 1.27
C TYR A 13 -27.88 -0.45 0.69
N SER A 14 -27.99 0.55 1.56
CA SER A 14 -27.58 1.92 1.27
C SER A 14 -26.06 2.05 1.20
N SER A 15 -25.57 3.18 0.72
CA SER A 15 -24.12 3.42 0.65
C SER A 15 -23.50 3.48 2.05
N GLU A 16 -24.21 4.08 3.00
CA GLU A 16 -23.78 4.22 4.39
C GLU A 16 -23.72 2.85 5.09
N GLU A 17 -24.72 1.99 4.88
CA GLU A 17 -24.74 0.63 5.43
C GLU A 17 -23.59 -0.22 4.90
N ILE A 18 -23.26 -0.09 3.61
CA ILE A 18 -22.13 -0.79 3.00
C ILE A 18 -20.81 -0.37 3.65
N ILE A 19 -20.61 0.93 3.89
CA ILE A 19 -19.39 1.45 4.53
C ILE A 19 -19.26 0.88 5.95
N ILE A 20 -20.35 0.90 6.74
CA ILE A 20 -20.36 0.36 8.10
C ILE A 20 -20.03 -1.14 8.09
N LEU A 21 -20.57 -1.91 7.14
CA LEU A 21 -20.27 -3.34 7.00
C LEU A 21 -18.80 -3.59 6.65
N LEU A 22 -18.21 -2.78 5.77
CA LEU A 22 -16.78 -2.88 5.44
C LEU A 22 -15.89 -2.57 6.67
N GLU A 23 -16.23 -1.55 7.45
CA GLU A 23 -15.50 -1.21 8.69
C GLU A 23 -15.68 -2.27 9.80
N GLN A 24 -16.83 -2.95 9.84
CA GLN A 24 -17.03 -4.10 10.74
C GLN A 24 -16.16 -5.29 10.32
N PHE A 25 -16.03 -5.54 9.03
CA PHE A 25 -15.14 -6.58 8.51
C PHE A 25 -13.67 -6.30 8.84
N ASP A 26 -13.21 -5.05 8.71
CA ASP A 26 -11.81 -4.71 9.02
C ASP A 26 -11.48 -4.82 10.53
N ARG A 27 -12.47 -4.61 11.42
CA ARG A 27 -12.29 -4.74 12.88
C ARG A 27 -12.37 -6.17 13.37
N ASN A 28 -13.29 -6.94 12.83
CA ASN A 28 -13.49 -8.32 13.21
C ASN A 28 -12.54 -9.15 12.34
N ASN A 29 -11.45 -9.67 12.90
CA ASN A 29 -10.48 -10.54 12.19
C ASN A 29 -11.11 -11.91 11.80
N VAL A 30 -12.21 -11.88 11.06
CA VAL A 30 -12.99 -13.02 10.60
C VAL A 30 -12.68 -13.29 9.13
N SER A 31 -12.83 -14.53 8.72
CA SER A 31 -12.66 -14.89 7.31
C SER A 31 -13.74 -14.22 6.45
N MET A 32 -13.34 -13.74 5.26
CA MET A 32 -14.27 -13.16 4.28
C MET A 32 -15.45 -14.08 3.98
N LYS A 33 -15.19 -15.39 3.90
CA LYS A 33 -16.21 -16.39 3.57
C LYS A 33 -17.28 -16.47 4.65
N THR A 34 -16.90 -16.44 5.92
CA THR A 34 -17.84 -16.50 7.04
C THR A 34 -18.61 -15.20 7.16
N PHE A 35 -17.95 -14.05 7.02
CA PHE A 35 -18.61 -12.74 7.05
C PHE A 35 -19.67 -12.59 5.94
N CYS A 36 -19.32 -12.99 4.71
CA CYS A 36 -20.24 -12.95 3.58
C CYS A 36 -21.44 -13.89 3.77
N ALA A 37 -21.22 -15.08 4.34
CA ALA A 37 -22.28 -16.03 4.65
C ALA A 37 -23.26 -15.48 5.70
N ASP A 38 -22.73 -14.94 6.81
CA ASP A 38 -23.53 -14.39 7.91
C ASP A 38 -24.42 -13.22 7.47
N LYS A 39 -23.90 -12.39 6.56
CA LYS A 39 -24.62 -11.22 6.05
C LYS A 39 -25.44 -11.52 4.79
N GLY A 40 -25.38 -12.73 4.24
CA GLY A 40 -26.08 -13.11 3.01
C GLY A 40 -25.60 -12.36 1.76
N ILE A 41 -24.33 -11.98 1.73
CA ILE A 41 -23.72 -11.21 0.64
C ILE A 41 -22.82 -12.14 -0.18
N SER A 42 -22.82 -12.01 -1.50
CA SER A 42 -21.85 -12.75 -2.33
C SER A 42 -20.45 -12.14 -2.20
N GLN A 43 -19.41 -12.96 -2.25
CA GLN A 43 -18.02 -12.45 -2.21
C GLN A 43 -17.76 -11.43 -3.33
N ALA A 44 -18.29 -11.66 -4.53
CA ALA A 44 -18.15 -10.73 -5.65
C ALA A 44 -18.77 -9.36 -5.35
N THR A 45 -19.95 -9.34 -4.71
CA THR A 45 -20.60 -8.10 -4.26
C THR A 45 -19.73 -7.38 -3.23
N PHE A 46 -19.18 -8.12 -2.26
CA PHE A 46 -18.29 -7.55 -1.25
C PHE A 46 -17.05 -6.92 -1.87
N PHE A 47 -16.36 -7.61 -2.79
CA PHE A 47 -15.17 -7.06 -3.45
C PHE A 47 -15.51 -5.82 -4.29
N ASN A 48 -16.66 -5.80 -4.95
CA ASN A 48 -17.12 -4.63 -5.70
C ASN A 48 -17.39 -3.45 -4.76
N TRP A 49 -18.05 -3.67 -3.62
CA TRP A 49 -18.22 -2.64 -2.59
C TRP A 49 -16.88 -2.14 -2.05
N ARG A 50 -15.96 -3.04 -1.70
CA ARG A 50 -14.63 -2.67 -1.23
C ARG A 50 -13.92 -1.80 -2.28
N LYS A 51 -13.93 -2.20 -3.55
CA LYS A 51 -13.35 -1.38 -4.64
C LYS A 51 -14.01 0.00 -4.76
N ARG A 52 -15.34 0.08 -4.67
CA ARG A 52 -16.09 1.34 -4.86
C ARG A 52 -15.96 2.31 -3.68
N TYR A 53 -15.97 1.80 -2.45
CA TYR A 53 -16.04 2.62 -1.25
C TYR A 53 -14.68 2.81 -0.56
N LEU A 54 -13.75 1.86 -0.70
CA LEU A 54 -12.38 2.02 -0.16
C LEU A 54 -11.53 2.95 -1.05
N ASN A 55 -11.66 2.86 -2.37
CA ASN A 55 -10.99 3.79 -3.30
C ASN A 55 -11.60 5.19 -3.32
N ARG A 56 -12.66 5.45 -2.54
CA ARG A 56 -13.14 6.83 -2.36
C ARG A 56 -12.29 7.61 -1.36
N ARG A 57 -11.57 6.92 -0.46
CA ARG A 57 -10.58 7.55 0.43
C ARG A 57 -9.21 7.70 -0.25
N VAL A 58 -8.87 6.78 -1.15
CA VAL A 58 -7.66 6.85 -1.93
C VAL A 58 -8.02 7.54 -3.25
N ASN A 59 -7.86 8.86 -3.28
CA ASN A 59 -7.82 9.60 -4.54
C ASN A 59 -7.05 8.78 -5.59
N ASN A 60 -7.52 8.78 -6.83
CA ASN A 60 -6.84 8.18 -7.99
C ASN A 60 -5.49 8.86 -8.30
N SER A 61 -4.64 9.08 -7.30
CA SER A 61 -3.23 9.35 -7.47
C SER A 61 -2.53 8.01 -7.45
N SER A 62 -2.08 7.58 -8.62
CA SER A 62 -1.17 6.46 -8.88
C SER A 62 0.21 6.62 -8.22
N PHE A 63 0.29 7.40 -7.15
CA PHE A 63 1.49 7.74 -6.43
C PHE A 63 1.24 7.46 -4.96
N ILE A 64 1.87 6.40 -4.47
CA ILE A 64 2.10 6.20 -3.05
C ILE A 64 3.44 6.87 -2.81
N GLU A 65 3.40 8.09 -2.28
CA GLU A 65 4.61 8.73 -1.77
C GLU A 65 5.02 7.95 -0.50
N LEU A 66 5.95 7.02 -0.67
CA LEU A 66 6.67 6.43 0.45
C LEU A 66 7.52 7.56 1.03
N ILE A 67 7.00 8.29 2.00
CA ILE A 67 7.84 9.08 2.90
C ILE A 67 8.66 8.03 3.65
N PRO A 68 9.98 7.91 3.40
CA PRO A 68 10.80 7.18 4.33
C PRO A 68 10.70 7.99 5.61
N SER A 69 9.93 7.50 6.57
CA SER A 69 10.19 7.86 7.96
C SER A 69 11.62 7.43 8.11
N ALA A 70 12.56 8.36 8.06
CA ALA A 70 13.96 8.03 8.20
C ALA A 70 14.09 7.46 9.61
N PRO A 71 14.29 6.14 9.80
CA PRO A 71 15.16 5.83 10.89
C PRO A 71 16.54 6.37 10.45
N ASP A 72 17.30 6.90 11.39
CA ASP A 72 18.77 6.91 11.32
C ASP A 72 19.28 5.46 11.24
N VAL A 73 18.88 4.71 10.20
CA VAL A 73 19.50 3.46 9.82
C VAL A 73 20.65 3.88 8.94
N GLU A 74 21.80 3.97 9.58
CA GLU A 74 23.09 3.86 8.95
C GLU A 74 22.97 2.89 7.78
N VAL A 75 23.12 3.43 6.57
CA VAL A 75 23.21 2.65 5.35
C VAL A 75 24.19 1.52 5.65
N PRO A 76 23.80 0.24 5.57
CA PRO A 76 24.77 -0.83 5.55
C PRO A 76 25.55 -0.59 4.28
N GLN A 77 26.71 0.03 4.44
CA GLN A 77 27.70 0.19 3.40
C GLN A 77 27.91 -1.20 2.85
N SER A 78 27.42 -1.43 1.63
CA SER A 78 27.68 -2.64 0.89
C SER A 78 29.20 -2.77 0.82
N THR A 79 29.75 -3.63 1.67
CA THR A 79 31.17 -3.90 1.82
C THR A 79 31.64 -4.59 0.55
N GLY A 80 31.87 -3.80 -0.50
CA GLY A 80 32.27 -4.33 -1.80
C GLY A 80 31.96 -3.46 -3.01
N CYS A 81 31.15 -2.40 -2.89
CA CYS A 81 30.90 -1.50 -4.03
C CYS A 81 32.04 -0.47 -4.15
N LEU A 82 32.72 -0.43 -5.29
CA LEU A 82 33.71 0.62 -5.59
C LEU A 82 33.01 1.98 -5.60
N PHE A 83 33.33 2.82 -4.63
CA PHE A 83 32.78 4.15 -4.46
C PHE A 83 33.50 5.17 -5.38
N ALA A 84 34.83 5.15 -5.40
CA ALA A 84 35.62 6.06 -6.23
C ALA A 84 37.00 5.48 -6.56
N GLU A 85 37.57 5.89 -7.70
CA GLU A 85 38.95 5.62 -8.09
C GLU A 85 39.67 6.90 -8.52
N PHE A 86 40.86 7.13 -7.97
CA PHE A 86 41.72 8.24 -8.39
C PHE A 86 43.18 7.81 -8.40
N ARG A 87 43.83 7.89 -9.56
CA ARG A 87 45.25 7.50 -9.76
C ARG A 87 45.60 6.11 -9.18
N GLY A 88 44.69 5.14 -9.30
CA GLY A 88 44.87 3.78 -8.80
C GLY A 88 44.50 3.56 -7.33
N ILE A 89 44.11 4.60 -6.59
CA ILE A 89 43.55 4.47 -5.24
C ILE A 89 42.07 4.13 -5.37
N ARG A 90 41.68 2.97 -4.83
CA ARG A 90 40.29 2.48 -4.84
C ARG A 90 39.65 2.68 -3.48
N ILE A 91 38.53 3.38 -3.46
CA ILE A 91 37.76 3.66 -2.25
C ILE A 91 36.48 2.83 -2.34
N TYR A 92 36.21 1.98 -1.35
CA TYR A 92 35.06 1.06 -1.33
C TYR A 92 33.94 1.51 -0.38
N GLN A 93 34.08 2.70 0.21
CA GLN A 93 33.09 3.32 1.07
C GLN A 93 33.18 4.84 0.97
N PRO A 94 32.07 5.58 1.09
CA PRO A 94 32.11 7.03 1.16
C PRO A 94 32.91 7.48 2.39
N VAL A 95 33.97 8.28 2.18
CA VAL A 95 34.84 8.81 3.24
C VAL A 95 34.98 10.32 3.09
N SER A 96 35.11 11.02 4.22
CA SER A 96 35.34 12.47 4.22
C SER A 96 36.80 12.80 3.87
N ALA A 97 37.02 14.00 3.31
CA ALA A 97 38.37 14.48 3.02
C ALA A 97 39.25 14.61 4.28
N ALA A 98 38.64 14.92 5.43
CA ALA A 98 39.34 15.02 6.71
C ALA A 98 39.92 13.68 7.17
N TYR A 99 39.16 12.58 7.00
CA TYR A 99 39.62 11.23 7.34
C TYR A 99 40.84 10.84 6.51
N LEU A 100 40.78 11.05 5.18
CA LEU A 100 41.90 10.75 4.30
C LEU A 100 43.15 11.57 4.66
N LYS A 101 42.98 12.84 5.04
CA LYS A 101 44.07 13.70 5.47
C LYS A 101 44.74 13.21 6.77
N ALA A 102 43.96 12.67 7.70
CA ALA A 102 44.47 12.15 8.96
C ALA A 102 45.36 10.89 8.78
N LEU A 103 45.12 10.09 7.75
CA LEU A 103 45.89 8.86 7.47
C LEU A 103 47.28 9.11 6.87
N ILE A 104 47.51 10.31 6.32
CA ILE A 104 48.77 10.69 5.65
C ILE A 104 49.72 11.41 6.63
N SER A 105 49.25 11.73 7.84
CA SER A 105 50.04 12.35 8.91
C SER A 105 50.69 11.33 9.82
#